data_AF-A0ABD3C7T6-F1
#
_entry.id   AF-A0ABD3C7T6-F1
#
_cell.length_a   1.000
_cell.length_b   1.000
_cell.length_c   1.000
_cell.angle_alpha   90.00
_cell.angle_beta   90.00
_cell.angle_gamma   90.00
#
_symmetry.space_group_name_H-M   'P 1'
#
loop_
_entity.id
_entity.type
_entity.pdbx_description
1 polymer ?
#
loop_
_entity_poly.entity_id
_entity_poly.type
_entity_poly.pdbx_seq_one_letter_code
_entity_poly.pdbx_strand_id
1 'polypeptide(L)'
;MIILDLKKSNTSREQKIETYVNLAAQVFGSVEEAKKRIYALSTTEYNGFQVKCPEDVSDRFKDLPGVVFVLPDVYVDPLNKEYRGAD
;
A
#
# COMPACT_ATOMS: atom_id res chain seq x y z
N MET A 1 5.23 1.57 3.27
CA MET A 1 4.79 0.30 2.67
C MET A 1 3.75 -0.36 3.56
N ILE A 2 2.60 -0.73 2.99
CA ILE A 2 1.50 -1.43 3.67
C ILE A 2 1.40 -2.83 3.08
N ILE A 3 1.53 -3.87 3.92
CA ILE A 3 1.46 -5.28 3.52
C ILE A 3 0.18 -5.91 4.06
N LEU A 4 -0.51 -6.69 3.23
CA LEU A 4 -1.76 -7.34 3.56
C LEU A 4 -1.66 -8.87 3.52
N ASP A 5 -2.38 -9.52 4.44
CA ASP A 5 -2.67 -10.95 4.36
C ASP A 5 -3.94 -11.17 3.56
N LEU A 6 -3.78 -11.25 2.24
CA LEU A 6 -4.84 -11.69 1.35
C LEU A 6 -4.83 -13.22 1.32
N LYS A 7 -5.73 -13.86 2.07
CA LYS A 7 -5.84 -15.32 2.15
C LYS A 7 -5.84 -15.94 0.74
N LYS A 8 -4.91 -16.86 0.53
CA LYS A 8 -4.62 -17.55 -0.73
C LYS A 8 -5.76 -18.49 -1.15
N SER A 9 -6.58 -18.07 -2.12
CA SER A 9 -6.76 -18.77 -3.41
C SER A 9 -7.86 -18.09 -4.21
N ASN A 10 -7.52 -17.55 -5.38
CA ASN A 10 -8.41 -16.99 -6.44
C ASN A 10 -8.73 -15.49 -6.43
N THR A 11 -8.09 -14.66 -5.61
CA THR A 11 -8.23 -13.19 -5.79
C THR A 11 -7.42 -12.73 -7.01
N SER A 12 -8.11 -12.16 -8.00
CA SER A 12 -7.47 -11.62 -9.22
C SER A 12 -6.59 -10.40 -8.91
N ARG A 13 -5.69 -10.04 -9.83
CA ARG A 13 -4.84 -8.84 -9.68
C ARG A 13 -5.69 -7.58 -9.46
N GLU A 14 -6.77 -7.45 -10.22
CA GLU A 14 -7.68 -6.30 -10.17
C GLU A 14 -8.38 -6.20 -8.82
N GLN A 15 -8.85 -7.34 -8.29
CA GLN A 15 -9.49 -7.39 -6.96
C GLN A 15 -8.50 -7.04 -5.83
N LYS A 16 -7.22 -7.45 -5.97
CA LYS A 16 -6.17 -7.04 -5.03
C LYS A 16 -5.95 -5.53 -5.08
N ILE A 17 -5.81 -4.96 -6.28
CA ILE A 17 -5.61 -3.51 -6.46
C ILE A 17 -6.82 -2.73 -5.93
N GLU A 18 -8.03 -3.20 -6.18
CA GLU A 18 -9.25 -2.60 -5.63
C GLU A 18 -9.24 -2.61 -4.10
N THR A 19 -8.83 -3.74 -3.50
CA THR A 19 -8.67 -3.84 -2.04
C THR A 19 -7.68 -2.81 -1.51
N TYR A 20 -6.53 -2.62 -2.17
CA TYR A 20 -5.52 -1.64 -1.78
C TYR A 20 -6.06 -0.22 -1.81
N VAL A 21 -6.72 0.15 -2.91
CA VAL A 21 -7.31 1.48 -3.10
C VAL A 21 -8.41 1.74 -2.09
N ASN A 22 -9.29 0.78 -1.85
CA ASN A 22 -10.38 0.92 -0.88
C ASN A 22 -9.86 1.05 0.56
N LEU A 23 -8.82 0.30 0.91
CA LEU A 23 -8.21 0.38 2.24
C LEU A 23 -7.50 1.73 2.43
N ALA A 24 -6.76 2.22 1.43
CA ALA A 24 -6.20 3.56 1.44
C ALA A 24 -7.27 4.67 1.49
N ALA A 25 -8.41 4.47 0.82
CA ALA A 25 -9.52 5.42 0.84
C ALA A 25 -10.15 5.57 2.23
N GLN A 26 -10.19 4.52 3.04
CA GLN A 26 -10.64 4.60 4.44
C GLN A 26 -9.75 5.54 5.28
N VAL A 27 -8.45 5.58 4.98
CA VAL A 27 -7.50 6.47 5.69
C VAL A 27 -7.52 7.89 5.11
N PHE A 28 -7.51 8.01 3.79
CA PHE A 28 -7.38 9.29 3.09
C PHE A 28 -8.71 9.97 2.75
N GLY A 29 -9.84 9.33 3.05
CA GLY A 29 -11.18 9.89 2.92
C GLY A 29 -11.83 9.73 1.53
N SER A 30 -11.09 9.34 0.49
CA SER A 30 -11.68 9.05 -0.83
C SER A 30 -10.80 8.13 -1.68
N VAL A 31 -11.45 7.46 -2.65
CA VAL A 31 -10.78 6.65 -3.69
C VAL A 31 -9.88 7.53 -4.57
N GLU A 32 -10.30 8.75 -4.86
CA GLU A 32 -9.52 9.68 -5.68
C GLU A 32 -8.20 10.06 -4.99
N GLU A 33 -8.25 10.40 -3.70
CA GLU A 33 -7.06 10.74 -2.92
C GLU A 33 -6.17 9.52 -2.69
N ALA A 34 -6.77 8.35 -2.46
CA ALA A 34 -6.03 7.09 -2.36
C ALA A 34 -5.19 6.81 -3.60
N LYS A 35 -5.79 6.92 -4.80
CA LYS A 35 -5.08 6.72 -6.07
C LYS A 35 -3.96 7.75 -6.30
N LYS A 36 -4.11 8.99 -5.85
CA LYS A 36 -3.04 10.01 -5.93
C LYS A 36 -1.86 9.71 -5.01
N ARG A 37 -2.13 9.11 -3.84
CA ARG A 37 -1.11 8.84 -2.83
C ARG A 37 -0.37 7.52 -3.03
N ILE A 38 -1.05 6.51 -3.59
CA ILE A 38 -0.43 5.24 -3.97
C ILE A 38 0.49 5.50 -5.16
N TYR A 39 1.80 5.26 -4.98
CA TYR A 39 2.80 5.46 -6.05
C TYR A 39 3.45 4.17 -6.55
N ALA A 40 3.29 3.08 -5.81
CA ALA A 40 3.76 1.75 -6.18
C ALA A 40 2.89 0.70 -5.49
N LEU A 41 2.79 -0.49 -6.09
CA LEU A 41 2.08 -1.63 -5.51
C LEU A 41 2.69 -2.94 -6.00
N SER A 42 2.47 -4.02 -5.26
CA SER A 42 2.74 -5.37 -5.76
C SER A 42 1.54 -6.28 -5.50
N THR A 43 1.34 -7.21 -6.44
CA THR A 43 0.35 -8.29 -6.31
C THR A 43 0.97 -9.68 -6.45
N THR A 44 2.30 -9.74 -6.60
CA THR A 44 3.09 -10.91 -6.99
C THR A 44 4.18 -11.18 -5.96
N GLU A 45 5.20 -10.32 -5.86
CA GLU A 45 6.31 -10.43 -4.89
C GLU A 45 5.82 -10.33 -3.45
N TYR A 46 4.85 -9.44 -3.22
CA TYR A 46 4.08 -9.32 -1.99
C TYR A 46 2.68 -8.83 -2.33
N ASN A 47 1.75 -8.92 -1.37
CA ASN A 47 0.45 -8.28 -1.50
C ASN A 47 0.48 -6.97 -0.71
N GLY A 48 0.65 -5.84 -1.38
CA GLY A 48 0.76 -4.56 -0.70
C GLY A 48 0.95 -3.38 -1.62
N PHE A 49 1.03 -2.21 -1.00
CA PHE A 49 1.13 -0.93 -1.70
C PHE A 49 1.92 0.11 -0.90
N GLN A 50 2.41 1.14 -1.59
CA GLN A 50 3.22 2.20 -1.03
C GLN A 50 2.51 3.53 -1.23
N VAL A 51 2.45 4.32 -0.14
CA VAL A 51 1.76 5.60 -0.09
C VAL A 51 2.69 6.69 0.41
N LYS A 52 2.50 7.92 -0.09
CA LYS A 52 3.12 9.12 0.48
C LYS A 52 2.19 9.70 1.54
N CYS A 53 2.58 9.58 2.81
CA CYS A 53 1.90 10.24 3.92
C CYS A 53 2.84 10.42 5.13
N PRO A 54 2.51 11.34 6.04
CA PRO A 54 3.12 11.42 7.37
C PRO A 54 2.97 10.12 8.19
N GLU A 55 3.83 9.94 9.19
CA GLU A 55 3.86 8.73 10.04
C GLU A 55 2.57 8.53 10.82
N ASP A 56 2.03 9.59 11.44
CA ASP A 56 0.76 9.58 12.18
C ASP A 56 -0.43 9.16 11.30
N VAL A 57 -0.39 9.50 10.02
CA VAL A 57 -1.39 9.04 9.05
C VAL A 57 -1.16 7.57 8.68
N SER A 58 0.09 7.14 8.55
CA SER A 58 0.43 5.74 8.26
C SER A 58 0.06 4.79 9.41
N ASP A 59 0.10 5.26 10.64
CA ASP A 59 -0.26 4.49 11.83
C ASP A 59 -1.72 4.06 11.82
N ARG A 60 -2.61 4.85 11.21
CA ARG A 60 -4.04 4.54 11.06
C ARG A 60 -4.29 3.26 10.25
N PHE A 61 -3.32 2.80 9.46
CA PHE A 61 -3.43 1.54 8.72
C PHE A 61 -3.25 0.31 9.64
N LYS A 62 -2.55 0.44 10.77
CA LYS A 62 -2.23 -0.69 11.67
C LYS A 62 -3.48 -1.35 12.26
N ASP A 63 -4.54 -0.57 12.42
CA ASP A 63 -5.82 -1.02 12.98
C ASP A 63 -6.79 -1.57 11.93
N LEU A 64 -6.43 -1.56 10.64
CA LEU A 64 -7.32 -1.99 9.56
C LEU A 64 -7.26 -3.52 9.35
N PRO A 65 -8.42 -4.19 9.18
CA PRO A 65 -8.47 -5.63 8.96
C PRO A 65 -7.62 -6.06 7.76
N GLY A 66 -6.81 -7.10 7.96
CA GLY A 66 -5.97 -7.69 6.91
C GLY A 66 -4.63 -6.97 6.71
N VAL A 67 -4.37 -5.84 7.36
CA VAL A 67 -3.03 -5.23 7.39
C VAL A 67 -2.13 -6.05 8.32
N VAL A 68 -0.96 -6.44 7.81
CA VAL A 68 0.05 -7.23 8.53
C VAL A 68 1.21 -6.36 8.96
N PHE A 69 1.70 -5.51 8.05
CA PHE A 69 2.83 -4.64 8.32
C PHE A 69 2.58 -3.22 7.79
N VAL A 70 3.00 -2.24 8.58
CA VAL A 70 3.15 -0.84 8.21
C VAL A 70 4.62 -0.50 8.43
N LEU A 71 5.37 -0.34 7.35
CA LEU A 71 6.82 -0.12 7.38
C LEU A 71 7.17 1.21 6.69
N PRO A 72 8.18 1.96 7.16
CA PRO A 72 8.78 3.02 6.37
C PRO A 72 9.24 2.46 5.02
N ASP A 73 8.98 3.17 3.92
CA ASP A 73 9.55 2.77 2.64
C ASP A 73 11.02 3.20 2.59
N VAL A 74 11.87 2.37 2.00
CA VAL A 74 13.32 2.60 1.93
C VAL A 74 13.72 2.93 0.50
N TYR A 75 14.60 3.92 0.36
CA TYR A 75 15.19 4.23 -0.94
C TYR A 75 16.07 3.05 -1.40
N VAL A 76 15.87 2.62 -2.65
CA VAL A 76 16.80 1.71 -3.32
C VAL A 76 18.05 2.46 -3.73
N ASP A 77 17.89 3.71 -4.16
CA ASP A 77 18.98 4.66 -4.35
C ASP A 77 18.77 5.86 -3.41
N PRO A 78 19.43 5.89 -2.24
CA PRO A 78 19.34 7.01 -1.30
C PRO A 78 19.88 8.33 -1.86
N LEU A 79 20.83 8.29 -2.80
CA LEU A 79 21.44 9.47 -3.39
C LEU A 79 20.44 10.18 -4.31
N ASN A 80 19.73 9.40 -5.13
CA ASN A 80 18.72 9.91 -6.06
C ASN A 80 17.29 9.91 -5.48
N LYS A 81 17.11 9.45 -4.23
CA LYS A 81 15.82 9.30 -3.54
C LYS A 81 14.80 8.47 -4.35
N GLU A 82 15.29 7.41 -5.00
CA GLU A 82 14.45 6.50 -5.78
C GLU A 82 13.96 5.36 -4.90
N TYR A 83 12.64 5.17 -4.87
CA TYR A 83 12.01 4.00 -4.26
C TYR A 83 12.05 2.82 -5.22
N ARG A 84 12.01 1.60 -4.67
CA ARG A 84 11.79 0.42 -5.50
C ARG A 84 10.43 0.56 -6.17
N GLY A 85 10.42 0.68 -7.49
CA GLY A 85 9.20 0.51 -8.27
C GLY A 85 8.69 -0.92 -8.08
N ALA A 86 7.40 -1.07 -7.84
CA ALA A 86 6.71 -2.34 -7.89
C ALA A 86 5.54 -2.19 -8.88
N ASP A 87 5.30 -3.25 -9.66
CA ASP A 87 4.35 -3.44 -10.77
C ASP A 87 3.64 -2.21 -11.38
#